data_AF-A0A2V9UY12-F1
#
_entry.id   AF-A0A2V9UY12-F1
#
_cell.length_a   1.000
_cell.length_b   1.000
_cell.length_c   1.000
_cell.angle_alpha   90.00
_cell.angle_beta   90.00
_cell.angle_gamma   90.00
#
_symmetry.space_group_name_H-M   'P 1'
#
loop_
_entity.id
_entity.type
_entity.pdbx_description
1 polymer ?
#
loop_
_entity_poly.entity_id
_entity_poly.type
_entity_poly.pdbx_seq_one_letter_code
_entity_poly.pdbx_strand_id
1 'polypeptide(L)'
;RSDDIRQAGRAVLAIYNRNVYPDLKVTWGTYPNNLGHMDFPGCFRCHDGSHIAADGKTIAQDCNSCHEPLGMDESSPEILKTLGISERISSLQKQ
;
A
#
# COMPACT_ATOMS: atom_id res chain seq x y z
N ARG A 1 12.41 4.67 -30.49
CA ARG A 1 11.42 3.60 -30.21
C ARG A 1 12.05 2.22 -30.06
N SER A 2 12.92 1.74 -30.95
CA SER A 2 13.55 0.41 -30.76
C SER A 2 14.40 0.33 -29.48
N ASP A 3 15.16 1.40 -29.17
CA ASP A 3 15.92 1.49 -27.91
C ASP A 3 15.03 1.59 -26.68
N ASP A 4 13.96 2.37 -26.74
CA ASP A 4 12.98 2.51 -25.65
C ASP A 4 12.36 1.15 -25.29
N ILE A 5 11.99 0.35 -26.29
CA ILE A 5 11.46 -1.01 -26.10
C ILE A 5 12.50 -1.91 -25.44
N ARG A 6 13.76 -1.87 -25.88
CA ARG A 6 14.85 -2.64 -25.25
C ARG A 6 15.08 -2.21 -23.81
N GLN A 7 15.04 -0.91 -23.53
CA GLN A 7 15.21 -0.38 -22.19
C GLN A 7 14.07 -0.84 -21.28
N ALA A 8 12.82 -0.74 -21.73
CA ALA A 8 11.65 -1.24 -21.00
C ALA A 8 11.75 -2.74 -20.72
N GLY A 9 12.15 -3.55 -21.71
CA GLY A 9 12.34 -4.99 -21.53
C GLY A 9 13.38 -5.34 -20.46
N ARG A 10 14.52 -4.63 -20.45
CA ARG A 10 15.55 -4.82 -19.41
C ARG A 10 15.05 -4.45 -18.02
N ALA A 11 14.26 -3.38 -17.90
CA ALA A 11 13.68 -2.97 -16.62
C ALA A 11 12.70 -4.02 -16.08
N VAL A 12 11.79 -4.53 -16.92
CA VAL A 12 10.84 -5.58 -16.54
C VAL A 12 11.56 -6.86 -16.12
N LEU A 13 12.57 -7.29 -16.87
CA LEU A 13 13.39 -8.46 -16.51
C LEU A 13 14.10 -8.28 -15.16
N ALA A 14 14.66 -7.10 -14.91
CA ALA A 14 15.30 -6.80 -13.63
C ALA A 14 14.30 -6.82 -12.47
N ILE A 15 13.07 -6.35 -12.66
CA ILE A 15 12.01 -6.41 -11.66
C ILE A 15 11.60 -7.87 -11.41
N TYR A 16 11.41 -8.67 -12.46
CA TYR A 16 11.06 -10.09 -12.34
C TYR A 16 12.11 -10.84 -11.50
N ASN A 17 13.40 -10.71 -11.86
CA ASN A 17 14.50 -11.40 -11.18
C ASN A 17 14.67 -11.02 -9.70
N ARG A 18 14.13 -9.88 -9.26
CA ARG A 18 14.18 -9.44 -7.84
C ARG A 18 13.00 -9.93 -7.02
N ASN A 19 11.90 -10.31 -7.67
CA ASN A 19 10.61 -10.56 -7.00
C ASN A 19 10.08 -11.98 -7.21
N VAL A 20 10.61 -12.74 -8.17
CA VAL A 20 10.17 -14.11 -8.47
C VAL A 20 11.29 -15.09 -8.15
N TYR A 21 11.00 -16.02 -7.24
CA TYR A 21 11.91 -17.08 -6.78
C TYR A 21 11.22 -18.44 -6.97
N PRO A 22 11.35 -19.08 -8.15
CA PRO A 22 10.61 -20.30 -8.48
C PRO A 22 10.85 -21.46 -7.51
N ASP A 23 12.09 -21.65 -7.08
CA ASP A 23 12.46 -22.73 -6.15
C ASP A 23 11.80 -22.58 -4.77
N LEU A 24 11.46 -21.35 -4.40
CA LEU A 24 10.73 -21.01 -3.17
C LEU A 24 9.21 -20.90 -3.39
N LYS A 25 8.74 -21.15 -4.61
CA LYS A 25 7.34 -20.94 -5.04
C LYS A 25 6.84 -19.52 -4.79
N VAL A 26 7.76 -18.54 -4.85
CA VAL A 26 7.43 -17.11 -4.71
C VAL A 26 7.28 -16.48 -6.08
N THR A 27 6.10 -15.95 -6.36
CA THR A 27 5.75 -15.19 -7.55
C THR A 27 4.94 -13.96 -7.14
N TRP A 28 4.56 -13.12 -8.11
CA TRP A 28 3.66 -12.00 -7.83
C TRP A 28 2.32 -12.50 -7.30
N GLY A 29 1.87 -11.91 -6.19
CA GLY A 29 0.66 -12.33 -5.49
C GLY A 29 0.84 -13.50 -4.52
N THR A 30 2.05 -14.04 -4.33
CA THR A 30 2.28 -15.10 -3.32
C THR A 30 2.03 -14.60 -1.89
N TYR A 31 2.42 -13.35 -1.58
CA TYR A 31 2.30 -12.79 -0.24
C TYR A 31 1.24 -11.68 -0.19
N PRO A 32 0.49 -11.58 0.93
CA PRO A 32 -0.49 -10.52 1.10
C PRO A 32 0.17 -9.13 1.13
N ASN A 33 -0.48 -8.18 0.47
CA ASN A 33 -0.07 -6.78 0.53
C ASN A 33 -0.71 -6.11 1.75
N ASN A 34 0.07 -5.93 2.82
CA ASN A 34 -0.40 -5.35 4.07
C ASN A 34 -0.19 -3.82 4.14
N LEU A 35 -0.04 -3.12 3.01
CA LEU A 35 0.06 -1.65 2.97
C LEU A 35 -1.25 -0.95 3.36
N GLY A 36 -2.38 -1.64 3.24
CA GLY A 36 -3.69 -1.16 3.68
C GLY A 36 -4.51 -2.31 4.27
N HIS A 37 -5.71 -1.99 4.77
CA HIS A 37 -6.58 -2.94 5.46
C HIS A 37 -7.87 -3.31 4.68
N MET A 38 -7.93 -2.97 3.39
CA MET A 38 -9.13 -3.20 2.54
C MET A 38 -9.18 -4.65 2.03
N ASP A 39 -8.09 -5.11 1.43
CA ASP A 39 -8.01 -6.45 0.81
C ASP A 39 -7.33 -7.49 1.72
N PHE A 40 -6.50 -7.03 2.66
CA PHE A 40 -5.73 -7.84 3.61
C PHE A 40 -5.80 -7.20 5.00
N PRO A 41 -5.44 -7.90 6.09
CA PRO A 41 -5.55 -7.33 7.44
C PRO A 41 -4.68 -6.09 7.71
N GLY A 42 -3.62 -5.87 6.91
CA GLY A 42 -2.78 -4.69 7.06
C GLY A 42 -2.07 -4.64 8.43
N CYS A 43 -2.05 -3.45 9.03
CA CYS A 43 -1.53 -3.21 10.37
C CYS A 43 -2.26 -4.03 11.45
N PHE A 44 -3.59 -4.24 11.29
CA PHE A 44 -4.40 -4.97 12.26
C PHE A 44 -3.97 -6.43 12.44
N ARG A 45 -3.22 -7.01 11.50
CA ARG A 45 -2.63 -8.35 11.66
C ARG A 45 -1.90 -8.56 12.99
N CYS A 46 -1.31 -7.50 13.55
CA CYS A 46 -0.65 -7.56 14.86
C CYS A 46 -1.31 -6.64 15.91
N HIS A 47 -2.00 -5.59 15.45
CA HIS A 47 -2.48 -4.50 16.30
C HIS A 47 -3.97 -4.65 16.69
N ASP A 48 -4.62 -5.76 16.35
CA ASP A 48 -6.03 -6.06 16.69
C ASP A 48 -6.28 -6.34 18.19
N GLY A 49 -5.23 -6.34 19.01
CA GLY A 49 -5.31 -6.68 20.43
C GLY A 49 -5.26 -8.18 20.73
N SER A 50 -5.17 -9.05 19.73
CA SER A 50 -5.09 -10.51 19.92
C SER A 50 -3.70 -10.97 20.39
N HIS A 51 -2.68 -10.12 20.28
CA HIS A 51 -1.30 -10.42 20.68
C HIS A 51 -1.03 -9.85 22.08
N ILE A 52 -1.31 -10.66 23.10
CA ILE A 52 -1.23 -10.29 24.51
C ILE A 52 -0.01 -10.95 25.15
N ALA A 53 0.87 -10.16 25.74
CA ALA A 53 2.01 -10.64 26.54
C ALA A 53 1.55 -11.22 27.88
N ALA A 54 2.40 -12.00 28.54
CA ALA A 54 2.09 -12.60 29.85
C ALA A 54 1.78 -11.56 30.95
N ASP A 55 2.28 -10.32 30.79
CA ASP A 55 2.01 -9.20 31.69
C ASP A 55 0.78 -8.36 31.28
N GLY A 56 0.02 -8.81 30.28
CA GLY A 56 -1.22 -8.18 29.82
C GLY A 56 -1.03 -7.07 28.78
N LYS A 57 0.21 -6.75 28.38
CA LYS A 57 0.44 -5.73 27.34
C LYS A 57 0.05 -6.23 25.95
N THR A 58 -0.51 -5.34 25.15
CA THR A 58 -0.80 -5.56 23.74
C THR A 58 0.01 -4.62 22.86
N ILE A 59 0.06 -4.94 21.57
CA ILE A 59 0.60 -4.03 20.56
C ILE A 59 -0.42 -2.91 20.34
N ALA A 60 -0.02 -1.66 20.57
CA ALA A 60 -0.92 -0.51 20.56
C ALA A 60 -1.53 -0.28 19.16
N GLN A 61 -2.86 -0.20 19.06
CA GLN A 61 -3.57 0.07 17.82
C GLN A 61 -3.64 1.58 17.49
N ASP A 62 -2.51 2.27 17.57
CA ASP A 62 -2.40 3.69 17.24
C ASP A 62 -1.82 3.87 15.83
N CYS A 63 -2.70 4.12 14.86
CA CYS A 63 -2.33 4.36 13.47
C CYS A 63 -1.44 5.61 13.30
N ASN A 64 -1.57 6.58 14.22
CA ASN A 64 -0.86 7.85 14.15
C ASN A 64 0.62 7.73 14.56
N SER A 65 1.01 6.56 15.09
CA SER A 65 2.41 6.27 15.39
C SER A 65 3.29 6.19 14.14
N CYS A 66 2.72 5.85 12.98
CA CYS A 66 3.44 5.67 11.71
C CYS A 66 2.83 6.45 10.53
N HIS A 67 1.54 6.76 10.57
CA HIS A 67 0.85 7.48 9.52
C HIS A 67 0.34 8.82 10.07
N GLU A 68 0.21 9.81 9.19
CA GLU A 68 -0.54 11.04 9.49
C GLU A 68 -1.76 11.04 8.57
N PRO A 69 -2.92 10.54 9.03
CA PRO A 69 -4.13 10.53 8.22
C PRO A 69 -4.55 11.98 7.95
N LEU A 70 -4.44 12.40 6.69
CA LEU A 70 -4.78 13.77 6.30
C LEU A 70 -6.29 14.00 6.11
N GLY A 71 -7.07 12.93 6.14
CA GLY A 71 -8.53 12.96 6.06
C GLY A 71 -9.09 11.55 6.18
N MET A 72 -10.16 11.39 6.95
CA MET A 72 -10.84 10.12 7.16
C MET A 72 -12.35 10.37 7.20
N ASP A 73 -13.13 9.55 6.50
CA ASP A 73 -14.60 9.58 6.50
C ASP A 73 -15.23 10.93 6.08
N GLU A 74 -14.51 11.75 5.34
CA GLU A 74 -14.98 13.01 4.77
C GLU A 74 -15.23 12.88 3.27
N SER A 75 -16.39 13.34 2.78
CA SER A 75 -16.71 13.26 1.34
C SER A 75 -15.88 14.21 0.48
N SER A 76 -15.42 15.34 1.06
CA SER A 76 -14.64 16.38 0.36
C SER A 76 -13.58 17.00 1.29
N PRO A 77 -12.52 16.26 1.64
CA PRO A 77 -11.49 16.74 2.55
C PRO A 77 -10.82 18.01 2.02
N GLU A 78 -10.74 19.05 2.85
CA GLU A 78 -10.14 20.35 2.46
C GLU A 78 -8.66 20.21 2.08
N ILE A 79 -7.97 19.21 2.64
CA ILE A 79 -6.59 18.90 2.28
C ILE A 79 -6.44 18.55 0.79
N LEU A 80 -7.45 17.93 0.17
CA LEU A 80 -7.38 17.59 -1.27
C LEU A 80 -7.44 18.83 -2.16
N LYS A 81 -8.16 19.88 -1.72
CA LYS A 81 -8.15 21.19 -2.39
C LYS A 81 -6.82 21.89 -2.18
N THR A 82 -6.32 21.90 -0.94
CA THR A 82 -5.04 22.52 -0.58
C THR A 82 -3.87 21.91 -1.36
N LEU A 83 -3.88 20.58 -1.57
CA LEU A 83 -2.87 19.87 -2.36
C LEU A 83 -3.09 19.95 -3.88
N GLY A 84 -4.15 20.59 -4.37
CA GLY A 84 -4.50 20.68 -5.79
C GLY A 84 -4.84 19.32 -6.44
N ILE A 85 -5.22 18.33 -5.62
CA ILE A 85 -5.55 16.97 -6.06
C ILE A 85 -7.03 16.87 -6.43
N SER A 86 -7.89 17.67 -5.79
CA SER A 86 -9.33 17.69 -6.02
C SER A 86 -9.71 17.96 -7.49
N GLU A 87 -9.00 18.90 -8.13
CA GLU A 87 -9.19 19.28 -9.53
C GLU A 87 -8.77 18.15 -10.48
N ARG A 88 -7.67 17.45 -10.16
CA ARG A 88 -7.15 16.33 -10.94
C ARG A 88 -8.12 15.14 -10.91
N ILE A 89 -8.63 14.78 -9.73
CA ILE A 89 -9.64 13.70 -9.58
C ILE A 89 -10.90 14.05 -10.38
N SER A 90 -11.39 15.29 -10.25
CA SER A 90 -12.59 15.75 -10.97
C SER A 90 -12.45 15.70 -12.50
N SER A 91 -11.23 15.88 -13.02
CA SER A 91 -10.95 15.77 -14.46
C SER A 91 -10.93 14.33 -14.98
N LEU A 92 -10.56 13.37 -14.13
CA LEU A 92 -10.50 11.94 -14.47
C LEU A 92 -11.88 11.27 -14.43
N GLN A 93 -12.78 11.72 -13.56
CA GLN A 93 -14.14 11.19 -13.43
C GLN A 93 -15.12 11.66 -14.52
N LYS A 94 -14.73 12.66 -15.33
CA LYS A 94 -15.52 13.20 -16.45
C LYS A 94 -15.21 12.55 -17.80
N GLN A 95 -14.32 11.55 -17.83
CA GLN A 95 -14.07 10.67 -18.97
C GLN A 95 -14.82 9.36 -18.78
#